data_AF-A0A2N6LJ76-F1
#
_entry.id   AF-A0A2N6LJ76-F1
#
_cell.length_a   1.000
_cell.length_b   1.000
_cell.length_c   1.000
_cell.angle_alpha   90.00
_cell.angle_beta   90.00
_cell.angle_gamma   90.00
#
_symmetry.space_group_name_H-M   'P 1'
#
loop_
_entity.id
_entity.type
_entity.pdbx_description
1 polymer ?
#
loop_
_entity_poly.entity_id
_entity_poly.type
_entity_poly.pdbx_seq_one_letter_code
_entity_poly.pdbx_strand_id
1 'polypeptide(L)'
;MDADELIRRYAAGERDFTAVNLAGAKLIGADLVGINLYAADLSGANLAKAKLWGSNLGGANLAKANLTRANLSGAKLIEANLRGAKLRYTKLFGANLTGACYDDSTKFSYGFNPEIRNMRKI
;
A
#
# COMPACT_ATOMS: atom_id res chain seq x y z
N MET A 1 0.84 12.56 -11.15
CA MET A 1 2.17 12.78 -10.53
C MET A 1 2.98 11.53 -10.81
N ASP A 2 4.29 11.63 -11.06
CA ASP A 2 5.14 10.45 -11.22
C ASP A 2 5.91 10.10 -9.93
N ALA A 3 6.66 9.01 -9.97
CA ALA A 3 7.42 8.54 -8.82
C ALA A 3 8.54 9.50 -8.41
N ASP A 4 9.22 10.12 -9.38
CA ASP A 4 10.36 11.00 -9.12
C ASP A 4 9.91 12.32 -8.49
N GLU A 5 8.78 12.86 -8.96
CA GLU A 5 8.15 14.04 -8.36
C GLU A 5 7.71 13.75 -6.92
N LEU A 6 7.06 12.61 -6.66
CA LEU A 6 6.70 12.22 -5.30
C LEU A 6 7.93 12.13 -4.39
N ILE A 7 9.00 11.46 -4.86
CA ILE A 7 10.23 11.28 -4.07
C ILE A 7 10.88 12.63 -3.77
N ARG A 8 10.93 13.55 -4.75
CA ARG A 8 11.48 14.90 -4.56
C ARG A 8 10.69 15.69 -3.53
N ARG A 9 9.36 15.72 -3.65
CA ARG A 9 8.48 16.44 -2.71
C ARG A 9 8.56 15.84 -1.31
N TYR A 10 8.58 14.52 -1.20
CA TYR A 10 8.76 13.83 0.07
C TYR A 10 10.11 14.15 0.71
N ALA A 11 11.19 14.17 -0.07
CA ALA A 11 12.52 14.56 0.41
C ALA A 11 12.56 16.02 0.89
N ALA A 12 11.75 16.90 0.28
CA ALA A 12 11.58 18.30 0.71
C ALA A 12 10.73 18.48 1.98
N GLY A 13 10.26 17.39 2.59
CA GLY A 13 9.51 17.41 3.84
C GLY A 13 7.99 17.30 3.67
N GLU A 14 7.49 17.26 2.44
CA GLU A 14 6.07 17.04 2.21
C GLU A 14 5.67 15.63 2.63
N ARG A 15 4.52 15.51 3.30
CA ARG A 15 4.01 14.21 3.78
C ARG A 15 2.59 13.93 3.32
N ASP A 16 1.86 14.95 2.86
CA ASP A 16 0.49 14.82 2.41
C ASP A 16 0.40 14.66 0.90
N PHE A 17 0.03 13.46 0.48
CA PHE A 17 -0.21 13.08 -0.90
C PHE A 17 -1.60 12.45 -1.03
N THR A 18 -2.56 12.99 -0.28
CA THR A 18 -3.97 12.56 -0.35
C THR A 18 -4.51 12.65 -1.79
N ALA A 19 -5.23 11.61 -2.20
CA ALA A 19 -5.93 11.50 -3.49
C ALA A 19 -5.05 11.67 -4.75
N VAL A 20 -3.73 11.61 -4.62
CA VAL A 20 -2.85 11.73 -5.78
C VAL A 20 -2.99 10.53 -6.72
N ASN A 21 -2.82 10.77 -8.02
CA ASN A 21 -2.69 9.70 -8.99
C ASN A 21 -1.20 9.33 -9.17
N LEU A 22 -0.89 8.10 -8.79
CA LEU A 22 0.39 7.38 -8.88
C LEU A 22 0.18 6.00 -9.54
N ALA A 23 -0.85 5.84 -10.36
CA ALA A 23 -1.11 4.58 -11.05
C ALA A 23 0.12 4.18 -11.88
N GLY A 24 0.56 2.93 -11.72
CA GLY A 24 1.76 2.40 -12.38
C GLY A 24 3.10 2.99 -11.91
N ALA A 25 3.13 3.84 -10.87
CA ALA A 25 4.36 4.46 -10.39
C ALA A 25 5.42 3.42 -9.96
N LYS A 26 6.69 3.71 -10.27
CA LYS A 26 7.83 2.86 -9.92
C LYS A 26 8.47 3.35 -8.62
N LEU A 27 8.04 2.80 -7.49
CA LEU A 27 8.47 3.18 -6.13
C LEU A 27 9.22 2.04 -5.43
N ILE A 28 10.02 1.28 -6.20
CA ILE A 28 10.75 0.12 -5.69
C ILE A 28 11.77 0.58 -4.65
N GLY A 29 11.67 0.07 -3.43
CA GLY A 29 12.59 0.40 -2.34
C GLY A 29 12.45 1.82 -1.78
N ALA A 30 11.43 2.58 -2.21
CA ALA A 30 11.24 3.95 -1.76
C ALA A 30 11.10 4.04 -0.23
N ASP A 31 11.69 5.08 0.36
CA ASP A 31 11.59 5.38 1.78
C ASP A 31 10.47 6.40 2.01
N LEU A 32 9.27 5.91 2.35
CA LEU A 32 8.02 6.67 2.43
C LEU A 32 7.35 6.47 3.79
N VAL A 33 8.16 6.43 4.83
CA VAL A 33 7.73 6.23 6.22
C VAL A 33 6.71 7.28 6.65
N GLY A 34 5.57 6.83 7.17
CA GLY A 34 4.54 7.74 7.67
C GLY A 34 3.89 8.62 6.60
N ILE A 35 4.12 8.38 5.30
CA ILE A 35 3.48 9.13 4.23
C ILE A 35 1.95 9.05 4.33
N ASN A 36 1.27 10.15 4.02
CA ASN A 36 -0.18 10.17 3.85
C ASN A 36 -0.54 10.01 2.37
N LEU A 37 -1.03 8.83 2.00
CA LEU A 37 -1.53 8.44 0.68
C LEU A 37 -3.03 8.09 0.76
N TYR A 38 -3.76 8.73 1.67
CA TYR A 38 -5.20 8.53 1.83
C TYR A 38 -5.91 8.73 0.48
N ALA A 39 -6.78 7.80 0.09
CA ALA A 39 -7.51 7.80 -1.17
C ALA A 39 -6.64 7.92 -2.45
N ALA A 40 -5.33 7.73 -2.38
CA ALA A 40 -4.45 7.80 -3.54
C ALA A 40 -4.71 6.64 -4.51
N ASP A 41 -4.54 6.89 -5.80
CA ASP A 41 -4.52 5.84 -6.81
C ASP A 41 -3.10 5.31 -7.00
N LEU A 42 -2.86 4.09 -6.52
CA LEU A 42 -1.62 3.34 -6.64
C LEU A 42 -1.84 2.06 -7.48
N SER A 43 -2.89 2.03 -8.30
CA SER A 43 -3.22 0.85 -9.09
C SER A 43 -2.07 0.47 -10.01
N GLY A 44 -1.66 -0.80 -9.97
CA GLY A 44 -0.52 -1.31 -10.73
C GLY A 44 0.86 -0.75 -10.32
N ALA A 45 0.95 0.09 -9.28
CA ALA A 45 2.21 0.65 -8.83
C ALA A 45 3.18 -0.44 -8.34
N ASN A 46 4.47 -0.25 -8.55
CA ASN A 46 5.51 -1.14 -8.06
C ASN A 46 6.14 -0.57 -6.79
N LEU A 47 5.64 -1.02 -5.64
CA LEU A 47 6.07 -0.67 -4.29
C LEU A 47 6.94 -1.78 -3.66
N ALA A 48 7.53 -2.66 -4.48
CA ALA A 48 8.31 -3.77 -3.95
C ALA A 48 9.47 -3.26 -3.08
N LYS A 49 9.66 -3.88 -1.91
CA LYS A 49 10.67 -3.46 -0.91
C LYS A 49 10.52 -2.04 -0.35
N ALA A 50 9.45 -1.29 -0.67
CA ALA A 50 9.24 0.04 -0.14
C ALA A 50 9.07 0.03 1.39
N LYS A 51 9.52 1.11 2.06
CA LYS A 51 9.31 1.33 3.49
C LYS A 51 8.11 2.26 3.66
N LEU A 52 6.99 1.68 4.08
CA LEU A 52 5.70 2.34 4.28
C LEU A 52 5.19 2.14 5.72
N TRP A 53 6.09 1.92 6.68
CA TRP A 53 5.66 1.70 8.06
C TRP A 53 5.05 2.99 8.61
N GLY A 54 3.94 2.85 9.33
CA GLY A 54 3.14 3.97 9.85
C GLY A 54 2.41 4.81 8.78
N SER A 55 2.45 4.45 7.50
CA SER A 55 1.78 5.23 6.45
C SER A 55 0.25 5.21 6.57
N ASN A 56 -0.41 6.24 6.06
CA ASN A 56 -1.85 6.24 5.86
C ASN A 56 -2.18 5.92 4.39
N LEU A 57 -2.80 4.75 4.15
CA LEU A 57 -3.28 4.25 2.86
C LEU A 57 -4.79 3.96 2.93
N GLY A 58 -5.52 4.61 3.87
CA GLY A 58 -6.96 4.45 3.97
C GLY A 58 -7.66 4.82 2.66
N GLY A 59 -8.58 3.99 2.19
CA GLY A 59 -9.29 4.17 0.93
C GLY A 59 -8.41 4.15 -0.33
N ALA A 60 -7.10 3.89 -0.22
CA ALA A 60 -6.21 3.90 -1.37
C ALA A 60 -6.54 2.76 -2.34
N ASN A 61 -6.41 3.05 -3.63
CA ASN A 61 -6.54 2.03 -4.67
C ASN A 61 -5.17 1.36 -4.92
N LEU A 62 -4.97 0.17 -4.36
CA LEU A 62 -3.75 -0.64 -4.52
C LEU A 62 -3.99 -1.84 -5.47
N ALA A 63 -5.05 -1.78 -6.29
CA ALA A 63 -5.40 -2.88 -7.18
C ALA A 63 -4.21 -3.24 -8.10
N LYS A 64 -3.86 -4.53 -8.15
CA LYS A 64 -2.73 -5.07 -8.92
C LYS A 64 -1.35 -4.50 -8.56
N ALA A 65 -1.24 -3.74 -7.46
CA ALA A 65 0.05 -3.19 -7.02
C ALA A 65 1.00 -4.30 -6.57
N ASN A 66 2.30 -4.09 -6.77
CA ASN A 66 3.33 -4.98 -6.26
C ASN A 66 3.87 -4.47 -4.92
N LEU A 67 3.46 -5.11 -3.82
CA LEU A 67 3.92 -4.83 -2.46
C LEU A 67 4.91 -5.89 -1.95
N THR A 68 5.44 -6.73 -2.84
CA THR A 68 6.32 -7.84 -2.46
C THR A 68 7.50 -7.34 -1.64
N ARG A 69 7.71 -7.93 -0.46
CA ARG A 69 8.76 -7.53 0.52
C ARG A 69 8.67 -6.08 1.03
N ALA A 70 7.58 -5.36 0.79
CA ALA A 70 7.38 -4.03 1.38
C ALA A 70 7.19 -4.13 2.90
N ASN A 71 7.47 -3.03 3.61
CA ASN A 71 7.19 -2.91 5.03
C ASN A 71 5.99 -1.98 5.26
N LEU A 72 4.84 -2.56 5.62
CA LEU A 72 3.59 -1.85 5.97
C LEU A 72 3.28 -1.98 7.48
N SER A 73 4.29 -2.27 8.31
CA SER A 73 4.06 -2.39 9.75
C SER A 73 3.44 -1.10 10.33
N GLY A 74 2.36 -1.24 11.09
CA GLY A 74 1.61 -0.10 11.66
C GLY A 74 0.87 0.78 10.64
N ALA A 75 0.85 0.45 9.36
CA ALA A 75 0.15 1.24 8.35
C ALA A 75 -1.39 1.14 8.49
N LYS A 76 -2.09 2.19 8.10
CA LYS A 76 -3.57 2.21 7.99
C LYS A 76 -3.96 1.88 6.55
N LEU A 77 -4.60 0.75 6.32
CA LEU A 77 -5.15 0.32 5.02
C LEU A 77 -6.68 0.17 5.08
N ILE A 78 -7.33 0.94 5.96
CA ILE A 78 -8.78 0.88 6.17
C ILE A 78 -9.50 1.11 4.84
N GLU A 79 -10.38 0.19 4.45
CA GLU A 79 -11.13 0.24 3.18
C GLU A 79 -10.28 0.33 1.90
N ALA A 80 -8.98 0.03 1.97
CA ALA A 80 -8.12 0.02 0.79
C ALA A 80 -8.50 -1.10 -0.19
N ASN A 81 -8.35 -0.85 -1.48
CA ASN A 81 -8.57 -1.85 -2.52
C ASN A 81 -7.28 -2.63 -2.81
N LEU A 82 -7.18 -3.88 -2.37
CA LEU A 82 -6.02 -4.76 -2.55
C LEU A 82 -6.25 -5.86 -3.61
N ARG A 83 -7.31 -5.77 -4.42
CA ARG A 83 -7.62 -6.76 -5.46
C ARG A 83 -6.43 -7.03 -6.37
N GLY A 84 -6.03 -8.29 -6.51
CA GLY A 84 -4.88 -8.70 -7.31
C GLY A 84 -3.52 -8.18 -6.85
N ALA A 85 -3.43 -7.52 -5.69
CA ALA A 85 -2.16 -7.05 -5.18
C ALA A 85 -1.23 -8.20 -4.79
N LYS A 86 0.08 -8.00 -4.96
CA LYS A 86 1.11 -8.98 -4.60
C LYS A 86 1.70 -8.60 -3.24
N LEU A 87 1.31 -9.32 -2.18
CA LEU A 87 1.72 -9.10 -0.78
C LEU A 87 2.63 -10.22 -0.21
N ARG A 88 3.32 -10.96 -1.08
CA ARG A 88 4.27 -12.00 -0.64
C ARG A 88 5.43 -11.35 0.11
N TYR A 89 5.72 -11.87 1.30
CA TYR A 89 6.75 -11.37 2.22
C TYR A 89 6.55 -9.92 2.69
N THR A 90 5.35 -9.35 2.53
CA THR A 90 5.03 -8.02 3.03
C THR A 90 4.86 -8.05 4.54
N LYS A 91 5.50 -7.11 5.25
CA LYS A 91 5.35 -6.99 6.71
C LYS A 91 4.06 -6.24 7.02
N LEU A 92 3.14 -6.88 7.73
CA LEU A 92 1.81 -6.36 8.10
C LEU A 92 1.59 -6.40 9.63
N PHE A 93 2.66 -6.41 10.42
CA PHE A 93 2.56 -6.39 11.88
C PHE A 93 1.95 -5.05 12.33
N GLY A 94 0.86 -5.10 13.11
CA GLY A 94 0.15 -3.90 13.56
C GLY A 94 -0.57 -3.09 12.47
N ALA A 95 -0.59 -3.56 11.21
CA ALA A 95 -1.33 -2.88 10.15
C ALA A 95 -2.85 -3.03 10.36
N ASN A 96 -3.59 -1.94 10.18
CA ASN A 96 -5.05 -1.95 10.23
C ASN A 96 -5.61 -2.18 8.82
N LEU A 97 -6.18 -3.36 8.58
CA LEU A 97 -6.73 -3.81 7.30
C LEU A 97 -8.27 -3.84 7.28
N THR A 98 -8.91 -3.25 8.29
CA THR A 98 -10.37 -3.28 8.46
C THR A 98 -11.07 -2.77 7.20
N GLY A 99 -11.96 -3.58 6.65
CA GLY A 99 -12.74 -3.23 5.46
C GLY A 99 -11.97 -3.24 4.14
N ALA A 100 -10.64 -3.44 4.16
CA ALA A 100 -9.84 -3.58 2.94
C ALA A 100 -10.36 -4.76 2.12
N CYS A 101 -10.48 -4.58 0.81
CA CYS A 101 -11.03 -5.61 -0.06
C CYS A 101 -9.95 -6.37 -0.82
N TYR A 102 -10.16 -7.67 -1.01
CA TYR A 102 -9.27 -8.57 -1.74
C TYR A 102 -10.09 -9.58 -2.54
N ASP A 103 -9.46 -10.21 -3.53
CA ASP A 103 -10.06 -11.25 -4.37
C ASP A 103 -9.12 -12.46 -4.52
N ASP A 104 -9.55 -13.51 -5.22
CA ASP A 104 -8.78 -14.75 -5.43
C ASP A 104 -7.43 -14.52 -6.17
N SER A 105 -7.30 -13.40 -6.86
CA SER A 105 -6.06 -13.02 -7.53
C SER A 105 -5.04 -12.38 -6.57
N THR A 106 -5.46 -11.95 -5.39
CA THR A 106 -4.62 -11.32 -4.37
C THR A 106 -3.66 -12.33 -3.75
N LYS A 107 -2.36 -12.01 -3.68
CA LYS A 107 -1.30 -12.95 -3.28
C LYS A 107 -0.67 -12.57 -1.95
N PHE A 108 -1.22 -13.09 -0.86
CA PHE A 108 -0.65 -12.93 0.48
C PHE A 108 0.56 -13.84 0.74
N SER A 109 1.21 -13.63 1.88
CA SER A 109 2.22 -14.55 2.42
C SER A 109 1.57 -15.82 2.95
N TYR A 110 2.31 -16.93 2.95
CA TYR A 110 1.83 -18.19 3.52
C TYR A 110 1.41 -17.99 4.99
N GLY A 111 0.30 -18.61 5.39
CA GLY A 111 -0.26 -18.51 6.74
C GLY A 111 -0.98 -17.19 7.05
N PHE A 112 -1.00 -16.22 6.13
CA PHE A 112 -1.80 -15.01 6.32
C PHE A 112 -3.27 -15.32 6.06
N ASN A 113 -4.10 -15.17 7.10
CA ASN A 113 -5.56 -15.26 6.99
C ASN A 113 -6.15 -13.83 6.92
N PRO A 114 -6.71 -13.40 5.77
CA PRO A 114 -7.30 -12.07 5.61
C PRO A 114 -8.63 -11.89 6.37
N GLU A 115 -9.40 -12.96 6.60
CA GLU A 115 -10.72 -12.89 7.23
C GLU A 115 -10.60 -12.48 8.71
N ILE A 116 -9.66 -13.07 9.45
CA ILE A 116 -9.38 -12.69 10.84
C ILE A 116 -8.78 -11.29 10.98
N ARG A 117 -8.41 -10.65 9.86
CA ARG A 117 -7.90 -9.28 9.79
C ARG A 117 -9.01 -8.28 9.45
N ASN A 118 -10.29 -8.69 9.48
CA ASN A 118 -11.46 -7.89 9.11
C ASN A 118 -11.43 -7.40 7.65
N MET A 119 -10.79 -8.15 6.76
CA MET A 119 -10.79 -7.86 5.33
C MET A 119 -12.04 -8.44 4.66
N ARG A 120 -12.46 -7.84 3.55
CA ARG A 120 -13.63 -8.26 2.78
C ARG A 120 -13.19 -8.96 1.49
N LYS A 121 -13.61 -10.21 1.30
CA LYS A 121 -13.45 -10.88 0.01
C LYS A 121 -14.52 -10.38 -0.96
N ILE A 122 -14.13 -10.06 -2.20
CA ILE A 122 -15.02 -9.59 -3.28
C ILE A 122 -14.69 -10.22 -4.63
#